data_AF-A0A3B0TMF9-F1
#
_entry.id   AF-A0A3B0TMF9-F1
#
_cell.length_a   1.000
_cell.length_b   1.000
_cell.length_c   1.000
_cell.angle_alpha   90.00
_cell.angle_beta   90.00
_cell.angle_gamma   90.00
#
_symmetry.space_group_name_H-M   'P 1'
#
loop_
_entity.id
_entity.type
_entity.pdbx_description
1 polymer ?
#
loop_
_entity_poly.entity_id
_entity_poly.type
_entity_poly.pdbx_seq_one_letter_code
_entity_poly.pdbx_strand_id
1 'polypeptide(L)'
;MKTILCAWEIGAGFGHAATLKALGDRIRLLAGEANVEVRVVYALSEAIHTRSLFGDQALLIPAPHLQNPIHLLSHTGSYTDMMTACGFAQTQTLEALVGAWESLFELIKPDLIVAEASPAARLAVPDGVPVLITGNGFYAPPVELKSYPPLRAGAASSFGEDRVLDIVNTVKRRRGRA
;
A
#
# COMPACT_ATOMS: atom_id res chain seq x y z
N MET A 1 -19.86 2.45 -15.50
CA MET A 1 -18.87 1.69 -14.71
C MET A 1 -17.92 2.57 -13.90
N LYS A 2 -17.83 2.36 -12.58
CA LYS A 2 -16.81 2.92 -11.67
C LYS A 2 -15.70 1.90 -11.42
N THR A 3 -14.44 2.32 -11.31
CA THR A 3 -13.29 1.43 -11.07
C THR A 3 -12.77 1.58 -9.65
N ILE A 4 -12.63 0.47 -8.95
CA ILE A 4 -12.10 0.43 -7.58
C ILE A 4 -10.81 -0.39 -7.62
N LEU A 5 -9.72 0.20 -7.14
CA LEU A 5 -8.42 -0.45 -7.08
C LEU A 5 -8.09 -0.82 -5.63
N CYS A 6 -7.99 -2.11 -5.37
CA CYS A 6 -7.51 -2.68 -4.13
C CYS A 6 -5.99 -2.88 -4.23
N ALA A 7 -5.21 -2.17 -3.42
CA ALA A 7 -3.75 -2.15 -3.48
C ALA A 7 -3.14 -2.77 -2.22
N TRP A 8 -2.26 -3.75 -2.42
CA TRP A 8 -1.41 -4.35 -1.39
C TRP A 8 0.03 -4.45 -1.88
N GLU A 9 0.98 -3.87 -1.14
CA GLU A 9 2.37 -3.72 -1.58
C GLU A 9 3.42 -4.30 -0.61
N ILE A 10 3.24 -4.15 0.72
CA ILE A 10 4.20 -4.56 1.76
C ILE A 10 3.65 -5.72 2.58
N GLY A 11 4.56 -6.61 2.98
CA GLY A 11 4.25 -7.73 3.85
C GLY A 11 4.08 -9.00 3.05
N ALA A 12 3.81 -10.09 3.77
CA ALA A 12 3.67 -11.40 3.20
C ALA A 12 2.45 -12.11 3.78
N GLY A 13 2.07 -13.20 3.15
CA GLY A 13 0.96 -14.03 3.60
C GLY A 13 -0.40 -13.60 3.06
N PHE A 14 -1.36 -14.51 3.18
CA PHE A 14 -2.66 -14.39 2.51
C PHE A 14 -3.65 -13.48 3.24
N GLY A 15 -3.30 -12.96 4.42
CA GLY A 15 -4.19 -12.13 5.23
C GLY A 15 -4.60 -10.83 4.53
N HIS A 16 -3.62 -10.11 3.98
CA HIS A 16 -3.81 -8.90 3.19
C HIS A 16 -4.75 -9.14 1.99
N ALA A 17 -4.47 -10.20 1.23
CA ALA A 17 -5.29 -10.63 0.10
C ALA A 17 -6.73 -11.01 0.52
N ALA A 18 -6.91 -11.71 1.64
CA ALA A 18 -8.23 -12.08 2.16
C ALA A 18 -9.04 -10.85 2.58
N THR A 19 -8.42 -9.87 3.25
CA THR A 19 -9.04 -8.60 3.60
C THR A 19 -9.49 -7.86 2.36
N LEU A 20 -8.62 -7.71 1.35
CA LEU A 20 -8.97 -7.04 0.10
C LEU A 20 -10.09 -7.76 -0.66
N LYS A 21 -10.06 -9.10 -0.70
CA LYS A 21 -11.14 -9.88 -1.32
C LYS A 21 -12.48 -9.62 -0.63
N ALA A 22 -12.52 -9.73 0.70
CA ALA A 22 -13.75 -9.52 1.46
C ALA A 22 -14.33 -8.12 1.23
N LEU A 23 -13.47 -7.10 1.19
CA LEU A 23 -13.88 -5.72 0.87
C LEU A 23 -14.40 -5.59 -0.56
N GLY A 24 -13.69 -6.15 -1.54
CA GLY A 24 -14.10 -6.09 -2.94
C GLY A 24 -15.43 -6.82 -3.20
N ASP A 25 -15.67 -7.94 -2.53
CA ASP A 25 -16.95 -8.65 -2.61
C ASP A 25 -18.08 -7.84 -1.98
N ARG A 26 -17.83 -7.23 -0.81
CA ARG A 26 -18.82 -6.35 -0.16
C ARG A 26 -19.14 -5.13 -1.00
N ILE A 27 -18.14 -4.54 -1.63
CA ILE A 27 -18.29 -3.41 -2.54
C ILE A 27 -19.16 -3.79 -3.74
N ARG A 28 -18.91 -4.94 -4.38
CA ARG A 28 -19.73 -5.42 -5.51
C ARG A 28 -21.17 -5.67 -5.09
N LEU A 29 -21.39 -6.27 -3.93
CA LEU A 29 -22.73 -6.51 -3.40
C LEU A 29 -23.49 -5.19 -3.19
N LEU A 30 -22.89 -4.24 -2.48
CA LEU A 30 -23.50 -2.92 -2.22
C LEU A 30 -23.75 -2.14 -3.50
N ALA A 31 -22.83 -2.23 -4.47
CA ALA A 31 -23.00 -1.61 -5.77
C ALA A 31 -24.18 -2.21 -6.55
N GLY A 32 -24.34 -3.54 -6.50
CA GLY A 32 -25.50 -4.23 -7.07
C GLY A 32 -26.83 -3.81 -6.43
N GLU A 33 -26.87 -3.73 -5.09
CA GLU A 33 -28.04 -3.22 -4.35
C GLU A 33 -28.38 -1.77 -4.75
N ALA A 34 -27.37 -0.95 -5.04
CA ALA A 34 -27.52 0.44 -5.46
C ALA A 34 -27.68 0.62 -6.99
N ASN A 35 -27.73 -0.46 -7.78
CA ASN A 35 -27.74 -0.44 -9.24
C ASN A 35 -26.58 0.38 -9.86
N VAL A 36 -25.40 0.33 -9.23
CA VAL A 36 -24.17 0.96 -9.70
C VAL A 36 -23.24 -0.12 -10.27
N GLU A 37 -22.78 0.08 -11.49
CA GLU A 37 -21.81 -0.80 -12.12
C GLU A 37 -20.40 -0.52 -11.60
N VAL A 38 -19.76 -1.51 -10.96
CA VAL A 38 -18.40 -1.40 -10.42
C VAL A 38 -17.47 -2.48 -10.98
N ARG A 39 -16.25 -2.08 -11.31
CA ARG A 39 -15.12 -2.94 -11.66
C ARG A 39 -14.11 -2.89 -10.53
N VAL A 40 -13.85 -4.03 -9.90
CA VAL A 40 -12.83 -4.15 -8.85
C VAL A 40 -11.57 -4.80 -9.42
N VAL A 41 -10.44 -4.11 -9.27
CA VAL A 41 -9.11 -4.54 -9.70
C VAL A 41 -8.24 -4.70 -8.45
N TYR A 42 -7.41 -5.74 -8.40
CA TYR A 42 -6.53 -6.04 -7.28
C TYR A 42 -5.08 -5.97 -7.73
N ALA A 43 -4.37 -4.93 -7.29
CA ALA A 43 -2.92 -4.83 -7.42
C ALA A 43 -2.28 -5.44 -6.17
N LEU A 44 -1.67 -6.63 -6.33
CA LEU A 44 -1.18 -7.43 -5.21
C LEU A 44 0.32 -7.70 -5.36
N SER A 45 1.08 -7.59 -4.26
CA SER A 45 2.50 -7.97 -4.22
C SER A 45 2.70 -9.44 -4.59
N GLU A 46 1.76 -10.30 -4.20
CA GLU A 46 1.77 -11.75 -4.46
C GLU A 46 0.56 -12.22 -5.29
N ALA A 47 0.38 -11.66 -6.50
CA ALA A 47 -0.78 -11.93 -7.36
C ALA A 47 -0.91 -13.39 -7.83
N ILE A 48 0.21 -14.13 -7.94
CA ILE A 48 0.22 -15.51 -8.43
C ILE A 48 -0.29 -16.46 -7.35
N HIS A 49 0.35 -16.46 -6.17
CA HIS A 49 0.01 -17.37 -5.08
C HIS A 49 -1.38 -17.09 -4.52
N THR A 50 -1.85 -15.84 -4.59
CA THR A 50 -3.17 -15.46 -4.08
C THR A 50 -4.31 -15.76 -5.05
N ARG A 51 -4.03 -16.19 -6.29
CA ARG A 51 -5.07 -16.43 -7.32
C ARG A 51 -6.18 -17.37 -6.88
N SER A 52 -5.82 -18.45 -6.18
CA SER A 52 -6.78 -19.45 -5.67
C SER A 52 -7.81 -18.85 -4.71
N LEU A 53 -7.46 -17.76 -4.01
CA LEU A 53 -8.35 -17.07 -3.10
C LEU A 53 -9.42 -16.25 -3.84
N PHE A 54 -9.09 -15.64 -4.98
CA PHE A 54 -9.98 -14.72 -5.69
C PHE A 54 -10.84 -15.39 -6.78
N GLY A 55 -10.43 -16.56 -7.27
CA GLY A 55 -11.09 -17.25 -8.38
C GLY A 55 -10.73 -16.67 -9.76
N ASP A 56 -11.26 -17.29 -10.82
CA ASP A 56 -10.76 -17.04 -12.18
C ASP A 56 -11.19 -15.70 -12.79
N GLN A 57 -12.29 -15.13 -12.31
CA GLN A 57 -12.86 -13.89 -12.84
C GLN A 57 -12.27 -12.62 -12.21
N ALA A 58 -11.43 -12.75 -11.18
CA ALA A 58 -10.83 -11.60 -10.54
C ALA A 58 -9.72 -10.97 -11.39
N LEU A 59 -9.75 -9.64 -11.50
CA LEU A 59 -8.70 -8.87 -12.16
C LEU A 59 -7.53 -8.67 -11.20
N LEU A 60 -6.59 -9.62 -11.23
CA LEU A 60 -5.35 -9.56 -10.44
C LEU A 60 -4.20 -9.04 -11.31
N ILE A 61 -3.46 -8.06 -10.79
CA ILE A 61 -2.25 -7.53 -11.41
C ILE A 61 -1.14 -7.43 -10.35
N PRO A 62 0.13 -7.55 -10.76
CA PRO A 62 1.24 -7.36 -9.82
C PRO A 62 1.27 -5.89 -9.34
N ALA A 63 1.37 -5.71 -8.03
CA ALA A 63 1.60 -4.40 -7.44
C ALA A 63 3.07 -3.97 -7.59
N PRO A 64 3.36 -2.68 -7.85
CA PRO A 64 4.70 -2.13 -7.69
C PRO A 64 5.15 -2.27 -6.24
N HIS A 65 6.25 -3.00 -6.02
CA HIS A 65 6.90 -3.16 -4.73
C HIS A 65 8.39 -3.41 -4.93
N LEU A 66 9.20 -3.20 -3.88
CA LEU A 66 10.62 -3.46 -3.95
C LEU A 66 10.88 -4.97 -4.03
N GLN A 67 11.43 -5.43 -5.14
CA GLN A 67 11.88 -6.81 -5.29
C GLN A 67 13.17 -7.02 -4.50
N ASN A 68 13.23 -8.08 -3.69
CA ASN A 68 14.32 -8.37 -2.76
C ASN A 68 14.53 -7.25 -1.73
N PRO A 69 13.56 -7.03 -0.81
CA PRO A 69 13.73 -6.03 0.25
C PRO A 69 15.02 -6.30 1.01
N ILE A 70 15.69 -5.23 1.45
CA ILE A 70 16.90 -5.38 2.27
C ILE A 70 16.49 -6.14 3.52
N HIS A 71 16.97 -7.38 3.63
CA HIS A 71 16.74 -8.25 4.77
C HIS A 71 17.44 -7.66 6.00
N LEU A 72 16.79 -6.71 6.67
CA LEU A 72 17.12 -6.29 8.03
C LEU A 72 16.71 -7.40 9.02
N LEU A 73 17.09 -8.65 8.74
CA LEU A 73 16.64 -9.86 9.43
C LEU A 73 17.02 -9.89 10.92
N SER A 74 17.82 -8.96 11.39
CA SER A 74 18.23 -8.90 12.79
C SER A 74 17.52 -7.83 13.64
N HIS A 75 16.92 -6.76 13.08
CA HIS A 75 16.49 -5.61 13.92
C HIS A 75 15.31 -4.77 13.36
N THR A 76 14.15 -5.36 13.06
CA THR A 76 12.91 -4.57 12.90
C THR A 76 12.45 -4.09 14.29
N GLY A 77 12.79 -2.86 14.66
CA GLY A 77 12.47 -2.29 15.97
C GLY A 77 11.18 -1.49 16.01
N SER A 78 10.75 -0.95 14.87
CA SER A 78 9.61 -0.05 14.70
C SER A 78 8.97 -0.19 13.31
N TYR A 79 7.86 0.51 13.07
CA TYR A 79 7.27 0.64 11.74
C TYR A 79 8.24 1.30 10.73
N THR A 80 9.10 2.23 11.18
CA THR A 80 10.11 2.86 10.33
C THR A 80 11.05 1.83 9.70
N ASP A 81 11.49 0.84 10.47
CA ASP A 81 12.38 -0.20 9.97
C ASP A 81 11.69 -1.05 8.90
N MET A 82 10.39 -1.32 9.05
CA MET A 82 9.60 -1.99 8.02
C MET A 82 9.52 -1.18 6.73
N MET A 83 9.20 0.12 6.82
CA MET A 83 9.16 0.98 5.65
C MET A 83 10.51 1.01 4.93
N THR A 84 11.61 1.10 5.68
CA THR A 84 12.96 1.18 5.10
C THR A 84 13.35 -0.08 4.35
N ALA A 85 13.00 -1.26 4.89
CA ALA A 85 13.17 -2.54 4.19
C ALA A 85 12.39 -2.59 2.86
N CYS A 86 11.30 -1.83 2.75
CA CYS A 86 10.41 -1.78 1.59
C CYS A 86 10.69 -0.61 0.63
N GLY A 87 11.86 0.04 0.72
CA GLY A 87 12.30 1.05 -0.25
C GLY A 87 12.22 2.50 0.24
N PHE A 88 11.82 2.74 1.49
CA PHE A 88 11.79 4.08 2.08
C PHE A 88 13.15 4.55 2.64
N ALA A 89 14.22 3.75 2.45
CA ALA A 89 15.57 4.09 2.88
C ALA A 89 16.32 5.04 1.92
N GLN A 90 15.88 5.15 0.66
CA GLN A 90 16.55 5.92 -0.39
C GLN A 90 15.53 6.68 -1.22
N THR A 91 15.78 7.97 -1.48
CA THR A 91 14.89 8.83 -2.25
C THR A 91 14.64 8.31 -3.65
N GLN A 92 15.68 7.85 -4.36
CA GLN A 92 15.58 7.35 -5.73
C GLN A 92 14.73 6.07 -5.81
N THR A 93 14.88 5.16 -4.85
CA THR A 93 14.07 3.94 -4.78
C THR A 93 12.61 4.26 -4.53
N LEU A 94 12.32 5.10 -3.53
CA LEU A 94 10.94 5.51 -3.24
C LEU A 94 10.32 6.27 -4.43
N GLU A 95 11.09 7.15 -5.07
CA GLU A 95 10.64 7.90 -6.24
C GLU A 95 10.28 6.99 -7.41
N ALA A 96 11.06 5.93 -7.66
CA ALA A 96 10.75 4.93 -8.69
C ALA A 96 9.50 4.10 -8.33
N LEU A 97 9.34 3.70 -7.06
CA LEU A 97 8.16 2.95 -6.61
C LEU A 97 6.88 3.78 -6.74
N VAL A 98 6.92 5.05 -6.30
CA VAL A 98 5.79 5.97 -6.45
C VAL A 98 5.50 6.22 -7.94
N GLY A 99 6.53 6.37 -8.78
CA GLY A 99 6.37 6.51 -10.23
C GLY A 99 5.68 5.32 -10.89
N ALA A 100 6.04 4.10 -10.48
CA ALA A 100 5.39 2.89 -10.97
C ALA A 100 3.91 2.80 -10.55
N TRP A 101 3.57 3.23 -9.34
CA TRP A 101 2.18 3.35 -8.91
C TRP A 101 1.41 4.45 -9.67
N GLU A 102 2.03 5.59 -9.94
CA GLU A 102 1.46 6.66 -10.77
C GLU A 102 1.09 6.12 -12.16
N SER A 103 2.02 5.43 -12.83
CA SER A 103 1.74 4.78 -14.12
C SER A 103 0.63 3.73 -14.02
N LEU A 104 0.57 2.95 -12.94
CA LEU A 104 -0.49 1.98 -12.73
C LEU A 104 -1.85 2.66 -12.57
N PHE A 105 -1.92 3.77 -11.85
CA PHE A 105 -3.14 4.56 -11.68
C PHE A 105 -3.57 5.23 -12.98
N GLU A 106 -2.64 5.69 -13.82
CA GLU A 106 -2.95 6.22 -15.16
C GLU A 106 -3.57 5.18 -16.09
N LEU A 107 -3.10 3.93 -16.01
CA LEU A 107 -3.64 2.80 -16.78
C LEU A 107 -5.03 2.37 -16.30
N ILE A 108 -5.22 2.29 -14.98
CA ILE A 108 -6.45 1.75 -14.37
C ILE A 108 -7.54 2.81 -14.26
N LYS A 109 -7.16 4.06 -14.00
CA LYS A 109 -8.03 5.22 -13.72
C LYS A 109 -9.02 4.91 -12.59
N PRO A 110 -8.55 4.64 -11.35
CA PRO A 110 -9.43 4.31 -10.25
C PRO A 110 -10.28 5.51 -9.84
N ASP A 111 -11.56 5.27 -9.56
CA ASP A 111 -12.48 6.21 -8.91
C ASP A 111 -12.40 6.11 -7.37
N LEU A 112 -11.81 5.04 -6.83
CA LEU A 112 -11.55 4.81 -5.42
C LEU A 112 -10.34 3.87 -5.28
N ILE A 113 -9.46 4.18 -4.32
CA ILE A 113 -8.35 3.30 -3.95
C ILE A 113 -8.60 2.72 -2.56
N VAL A 114 -8.56 1.40 -2.42
CA VAL A 114 -8.53 0.70 -1.13
C VAL A 114 -7.08 0.31 -0.86
N ALA A 115 -6.43 1.03 0.03
CA ALA A 115 -5.01 0.90 0.34
C ALA A 115 -4.82 0.04 1.60
N GLU A 116 -4.36 -1.18 1.42
CA GLU A 116 -4.01 -2.13 2.48
C GLU A 116 -2.49 -2.33 2.46
N ALA A 117 -1.79 -2.07 3.57
CA ALA A 117 -0.33 -2.16 3.67
C ALA A 117 0.43 -1.64 2.42
N SER A 118 0.00 -0.48 1.89
CA SER A 118 0.47 0.09 0.62
C SER A 118 0.88 1.57 0.70
N PRO A 119 1.88 1.92 1.53
CA PRO A 119 2.32 3.31 1.71
C PRO A 119 2.86 4.00 0.44
N ALA A 120 3.55 3.33 -0.48
CA ALA A 120 4.02 3.93 -1.73
C ALA A 120 2.84 4.20 -2.68
N ALA A 121 1.87 3.29 -2.77
CA ALA A 121 0.62 3.52 -3.49
C ALA A 121 -0.10 4.78 -2.97
N ARG A 122 -0.13 4.97 -1.64
CA ARG A 122 -0.74 6.15 -1.00
C ARG A 122 -0.04 7.46 -1.36
N LEU A 123 1.28 7.45 -1.60
CA LEU A 123 2.01 8.64 -2.05
C LEU A 123 1.74 8.98 -3.53
N ALA A 124 1.35 8.00 -4.33
CA ALA A 124 1.09 8.12 -5.76
C ALA A 124 -0.35 8.55 -6.11
N VAL A 125 -1.26 8.58 -5.12
CA VAL A 125 -2.71 8.80 -5.34
C VAL A 125 -2.96 10.04 -6.19
N PRO A 126 -3.75 9.96 -7.27
CA PRO A 126 -4.08 11.15 -8.07
C PRO A 126 -4.97 12.12 -7.29
N ASP A 127 -4.82 13.42 -7.56
CA ASP A 127 -5.63 14.45 -6.91
C ASP A 127 -7.13 14.20 -7.15
N GLY A 128 -7.93 14.31 -6.09
CA GLY A 128 -9.37 14.10 -6.12
C GLY A 128 -9.82 12.64 -6.10
N VAL A 129 -8.91 11.66 -6.14
CA VAL A 129 -9.27 10.24 -5.97
C VAL A 129 -9.37 9.91 -4.48
N PRO A 130 -10.54 9.48 -3.97
CA PRO A 130 -10.68 9.10 -2.57
C PRO A 130 -9.87 7.83 -2.25
N VAL A 131 -9.38 7.75 -1.01
CA VAL A 131 -8.58 6.63 -0.51
C VAL A 131 -9.20 6.09 0.77
N LEU A 132 -9.50 4.80 0.77
CA LEU A 132 -9.85 4.03 1.97
C LEU A 132 -8.59 3.29 2.45
N ILE A 133 -8.01 3.71 3.57
CA ILE A 133 -6.89 3.01 4.20
C ILE A 133 -7.48 1.88 5.05
N THR A 134 -6.99 0.66 4.85
CA THR A 134 -7.40 -0.52 5.62
C THR A 134 -6.19 -1.19 6.25
N GLY A 135 -6.46 -1.94 7.32
CA GLY A 135 -5.43 -2.60 8.11
C GLY A 135 -5.62 -2.34 9.60
N ASN A 136 -4.55 -2.56 10.34
CA ASN A 136 -4.48 -2.35 11.78
C ASN A 136 -3.34 -1.38 12.12
N GLY A 137 -3.18 -1.05 13.40
CA GLY A 137 -2.13 -0.14 13.86
C GLY A 137 -0.68 -0.57 13.55
N PHE A 138 -0.46 -1.79 13.07
CA PHE A 138 0.86 -2.26 12.66
C PHE A 138 1.23 -1.80 11.24
N TYR A 139 0.29 -1.83 10.28
CA TYR A 139 0.55 -1.41 8.88
C TYR A 139 -0.05 -0.03 8.55
N ALA A 140 -0.97 0.46 9.38
CA ALA A 140 -1.60 1.76 9.33
C ALA A 140 -1.59 2.38 10.74
N PRO A 141 -0.41 2.80 11.23
CA PRO A 141 -0.29 3.39 12.58
C PRO A 141 -1.20 4.62 12.74
N PRO A 142 -1.77 4.85 13.96
CA PRO A 142 -2.60 6.02 14.23
C PRO A 142 -1.88 7.34 13.95
N VAL A 143 -2.59 8.29 13.35
CA VAL A 143 -2.02 9.57 12.88
C VAL A 143 -1.69 10.53 14.03
N GLU A 144 -2.24 10.28 15.21
CA GLU A 144 -2.04 11.09 16.41
C GLU A 144 -0.73 10.76 17.15
N LEU A 145 -0.03 9.70 16.73
CA LEU A 145 1.24 9.31 17.31
C LEU A 145 2.31 10.34 16.97
N LYS A 146 3.07 10.77 17.99
CA LYS A 146 4.22 11.66 17.81
C LYS A 146 5.42 10.97 17.16
N SER A 147 5.50 9.65 17.32
CA SER A 147 6.54 8.78 16.78
C SER A 147 6.04 7.35 16.75
N TYR A 148 6.58 6.51 15.89
CA TYR A 148 6.21 5.09 15.84
C TYR A 148 6.69 4.35 17.11
N PRO A 149 5.80 3.62 17.80
CA PRO A 149 6.17 2.87 18.99
C PRO A 149 7.11 1.71 18.62
N PRO A 150 7.95 1.27 19.56
CA PRO A 150 8.75 0.07 19.36
C PRO A 150 7.82 -1.15 19.25
N LEU A 151 8.12 -2.04 18.29
CA LEU A 151 7.35 -3.27 18.07
C LEU A 151 7.59 -4.32 19.16
N ARG A 152 8.71 -4.20 19.88
CA ARG A 152 9.10 -5.07 21.00
C ARG A 152 9.72 -4.24 22.10
N ALA A 153 9.55 -4.66 23.35
CA ALA A 153 10.17 -3.99 24.49
C ALA A 153 11.69 -3.90 24.32
N GLY A 154 12.25 -2.70 24.49
CA GLY A 154 13.68 -2.44 24.34
C GLY A 154 14.19 -2.35 22.89
N ALA A 155 13.33 -2.52 21.89
CA ALA A 155 13.72 -2.31 20.50
C ALA A 155 13.84 -0.81 20.20
N ALA A 156 14.87 -0.44 19.43
CA ALA A 156 15.03 0.89 18.87
C ALA A 156 14.96 0.79 17.35
N SER A 157 14.48 1.85 16.70
CA SER A 157 14.58 1.92 15.25
C SER A 157 16.04 2.03 14.84
N SER A 158 16.44 1.22 13.86
CA SER A 158 17.78 1.26 13.28
C SER A 158 17.92 2.42 12.29
N PHE A 159 16.79 2.93 11.79
CA PHE A 159 16.74 4.01 10.80
C PHE A 159 15.77 5.09 11.30
N GLY A 160 16.29 6.24 11.74
CA GLY A 160 15.49 7.28 12.39
C GLY A 160 14.26 7.73 11.57
N GLU A 161 13.14 7.94 12.27
CA GLU A 161 11.86 8.34 11.68
C GLU A 161 11.97 9.66 10.89
N ASP A 162 12.70 10.65 11.44
CA ASP A 162 12.97 11.94 10.78
C ASP A 162 13.60 11.76 9.40
N ARG A 163 14.51 10.79 9.26
CA ARG A 163 15.19 10.52 7.99
C ARG A 163 14.24 9.94 6.95
N VAL A 164 13.34 9.03 7.36
CA VAL A 164 12.30 8.52 6.44
C VAL A 164 11.34 9.62 6.06
N LEU A 165 10.95 10.46 7.02
CA LEU A 165 10.08 11.61 6.77
C LEU A 165 10.72 12.59 5.78
N ASP A 166 12.01 12.88 5.91
CA ASP A 166 12.76 13.73 4.97
C ASP A 166 12.80 13.15 3.55
N ILE A 167 12.96 11.83 3.44
CA ILE A 167 12.91 11.12 2.15
C ILE A 167 11.52 11.24 1.53
N VAL A 168 10.46 10.94 2.31
CA VAL A 168 9.06 11.04 1.86
C VAL A 168 8.73 12.47 1.43
N ASN A 169 9.09 13.47 2.24
CA ASN A 169 8.86 14.87 1.93
C ASN A 169 9.62 15.33 0.69
N THR A 170 10.82 14.81 0.47
CA THR A 170 11.58 15.08 -0.77
C THR A 170 10.87 14.52 -2.00
N VAL A 171 10.37 13.28 -1.92
CA VAL A 171 9.59 12.63 -2.99
C VAL A 171 8.29 13.37 -3.27
N LYS A 172 7.57 13.82 -2.23
CA LYS A 172 6.35 14.64 -2.34
C LYS A 172 6.64 15.98 -3.03
N ARG A 173 7.67 16.72 -2.58
CA ARG A 173 8.07 18.02 -3.16
C ARG A 173 8.42 17.91 -4.64
N ARG A 174 9.15 16.86 -5.05
CA ARG A 174 9.50 16.63 -6.48
C ARG A 174 8.27 16.42 -7.37
N ARG A 175 7.14 16.02 -6.79
CA ARG A 175 5.84 15.83 -7.47
C ARG A 175 4.90 17.04 -7.33
N GLY A 176 5.38 18.15 -6.76
CA GLY A 176 4.53 19.32 -6.49
C GLY A 176 3.48 19.09 -5.41
N ARG A 177 3.64 18.04 -4.57
CA ARG A 177 2.73 17.72 -3.47
C ARG A 177 3.36 18.23 -2.16
N ALA A 178 2.65 19.08 -1.42
CA ALA A 178 3.09 19.60 -0.11
C ALA A 178 2.70 18.64 1.02
#